data_AF-F2L2G8-F1
#
_entry.id   AF-F2L2G8-F1
#
_cell.length_a   1.000
_cell.length_b   1.000
_cell.length_c   1.000
_cell.angle_alpha   90.00
_cell.angle_beta   90.00
_cell.angle_gamma   90.00
#
_symmetry.space_group_name_H-M   'P 1'
#
loop_
_entity.id
_entity.type
_entity.pdbx_description
1 polymer ?
#
loop_
_entity_poly.entity_id
_entity_poly.type
_entity_poly.pdbx_seq_one_letter_code
_entity_poly.pdbx_strand_id
1 'polypeptide(L)' 'MLDAYMVLYPRARILTPVLLITMVEVPAWAYVGFWFLYQLFYGNLEFITLSQSGVAYFAHTGSFIAGALAALV' A
#
# COMPACT_ATOMS: atom_id res chain seq x y z
N MET A 1 -4.84 -1.56 10.11
CA MET A 1 -4.91 -0.69 8.91
C MET A 1 -3.68 0.20 8.92
N LEU A 2 -2.66 -0.16 8.15
CA LEU A 2 -1.40 0.60 8.04
C LEU A 2 -1.64 1.97 7.38
N ASP A 3 -2.67 2.01 6.55
CA ASP A 3 -3.31 3.14 5.90
C ASP A 3 -3.88 4.17 6.89
N ALA A 4 -4.70 3.77 7.87
CA ALA A 4 -5.15 4.66 8.94
C ALA A 4 -3.98 5.23 9.77
N TYR A 5 -2.95 4.41 10.02
CA TYR A 5 -1.74 4.84 10.73
C TYR A 5 -0.95 5.89 9.94
N MET A 6 -0.87 5.77 8.62
CA MET A 6 -0.24 6.77 7.74
C MET A 6 -0.96 8.12 7.80
N VAL A 7 -2.30 8.13 7.83
CA VAL A 7 -3.12 9.36 7.92
C VAL A 7 -2.89 10.06 9.26
N LEU A 8 -2.85 9.29 10.36
CA LEU A 8 -2.67 9.82 11.71
C LEU A 8 -1.22 10.24 12.01
N TYR A 9 -0.24 9.57 11.41
CA TYR A 9 1.19 9.81 11.64
C TYR A 9 1.96 10.02 10.34
N PRO A 10 1.74 11.14 9.62
CA PRO A 10 2.35 11.39 8.31
C PRO A 10 3.88 11.56 8.35
N ARG A 11 4.45 11.84 9.54
CA ARG A 11 5.90 11.93 9.77
C ARG A 11 6.52 10.61 10.26
N ALA A 12 5.73 9.55 10.44
CA ALA A 12 6.27 8.26 10.83
C ALA A 12 7.19 7.73 9.73
N ARG A 13 8.30 7.11 10.15
CA ARG A 13 9.24 6.45 9.26
C ARG A 13 9.16 4.96 9.52
N ILE A 14 9.10 4.18 8.44
CA ILE A 14 9.08 2.72 8.48
C ILE A 14 10.51 2.26 8.18
N LEU A 15 11.07 1.45 9.07
CA LEU A 15 12.34 0.79 8.82
C LEU A 15 12.10 -0.33 7.80
N THR A 16 12.56 -0.11 6.58
CA THR A 16 12.28 -1.02 5.46
C THR A 16 13.59 -1.65 4.97
N PRO A 17 13.66 -2.98 4.84
CA PRO A 17 14.78 -3.63 4.17
C PRO A 17 14.69 -3.36 2.66
N VAL A 18 15.57 -2.50 2.14
CA VAL A 18 15.64 -2.18 0.70
C VAL A 18 16.58 -3.15 -0.02
N LEU A 19 17.64 -3.59 0.66
CA LEU A 19 18.39 -4.79 0.30
C LEU A 19 18.36 -5.76 1.49
N LEU A 20 18.63 -7.05 1.24
CA LEU A 20 18.72 -8.12 2.25
C LEU A 20 19.54 -7.74 3.50
N ILE A 21 20.48 -6.80 3.36
CA ILE A 21 21.36 -6.28 4.42
C ILE A 21 21.22 -4.78 4.69
N THR A 22 20.47 -4.02 3.88
CA THR A 22 20.37 -2.57 3.98
C THR A 22 18.99 -2.16 4.47
N MET A 23 18.92 -1.68 5.70
CA MET A 23 17.73 -1.07 6.28
C MET A 23 17.73 0.43 5.98
N VAL A 24 16.62 0.93 5.42
CA VAL A 24 16.43 2.36 5.12
C VAL A 24 15.13 2.82 5.77
N GLU A 25 15.17 3.99 6.40
CA GLU A 25 13.99 4.63 6.94
C GLU A 25 13.22 5.36 5.84
N VAL A 26 12.15 4.73 5.35
CA VAL A 26 11.27 5.28 4.33
C VAL A 26 10.09 5.99 5.00
N PRO A 27 9.70 7.20 4.57
CA PRO A 27 8.49 7.84 5.06
C PRO A 27 7.27 6.92 4.88
N ALA A 28 6.42 6.82 5.90
CA ALA A 28 5.24 5.96 5.87
C ALA A 28 4.35 6.28 4.65
N TRP A 29 4.16 7.56 4.34
CA TRP A 29 3.37 7.99 3.18
C TRP A 29 3.92 7.49 1.84
N ALA A 30 5.25 7.45 1.70
CA ALA A 30 5.89 7.02 0.46
C ALA A 30 5.76 5.50 0.29
N TYR A 31 6.00 4.74 1.36
CA TYR A 31 5.89 3.29 1.35
C TYR A 31 4.45 2.81 1.09
N VAL A 32 3.51 3.38 1.83
CA VAL A 32 2.09 3.02 1.77
C VAL A 32 1.45 3.51 0.46
N GLY A 33 1.81 4.71 -0.01
CA GLY A 33 1.39 5.23 -1.31
C GLY A 33 1.92 4.39 -2.48
N PHE A 34 3.19 4.00 -2.44
CA PHE A 34 3.76 3.09 -3.43
C PHE A 34 3.02 1.74 -3.46
N TRP A 35 2.78 1.16 -2.29
CA TRP A 35 2.05 -0.10 -2.19
C TRP A 35 0.64 0.00 -2.78
N PHE A 36 -0.09 1.09 -2.51
CA PHE A 36 -1.41 1.32 -3.09
C PHE A 36 -1.37 1.42 -4.63
N LEU A 37 -0.40 2.16 -5.17
CA LEU A 37 -0.21 2.28 -6.62
C LEU A 37 0.16 0.94 -7.27
N TYR A 38 0.98 0.12 -6.60
CA TYR A 38 1.30 -1.23 -7.02
C TYR A 38 0.03 -2.08 -7.13
N GLN A 39 -0.84 -2.06 -6.11
CA GLN A 39 -2.10 -2.80 -6.13
C GLN A 39 -3.00 -2.37 -7.29
N LEU A 40 -3.10 -1.06 -7.55
CA LEU A 40 -3.86 -0.55 -8.69
C LEU A 40 -3.25 -1.01 -10.02
N PHE A 41 -1.95 -0.83 -10.21
CA PHE A 41 -1.29 -1.17 -11.46
C PHE A 41 -1.41 -2.66 -11.79
N TYR A 42 -1.05 -3.54 -10.85
CA TYR A 42 -1.10 -4.99 -11.07
C TYR A 42 -2.53 -5.54 -11.12
N GLY A 43 -3.46 -5.00 -10.34
CA GLY A 43 -4.87 -5.35 -10.45
C GLY A 43 -5.47 -5.00 -11.81
N ASN A 44 -5.10 -3.85 -12.39
CA ASN A 44 -5.51 -3.47 -13.74
C ASN A 44 -4.81 -4.34 -14.81
N LEU A 45 -3.53 -4.65 -14.64
CA LEU A 45 -2.80 -5.53 -15.55
C LEU A 45 -3.44 -6.91 -15.63
N GLU A 46 -3.76 -7.53 -14.50
CA GLU A 46 -4.46 -8.83 -14.47
C GLU A 46 -5.79 -8.81 -15.21
N PHE A 47 -6.54 -7.72 -15.04
CA PHE A 47 -7.81 -7.54 -15.72
C PHE A 47 -7.64 -7.46 -17.24
N ILE A 48 -6.59 -6.77 -17.71
CA ILE A 48 -6.28 -6.60 -19.14
C ILE A 48 -5.72 -7.89 -19.76
N THR A 49 -4.82 -8.58 -19.07
CA THR A 49 -4.16 -9.79 -19.58
C THR A 49 -4.99 -11.05 -19.38
N LEU A 50 -6.12 -10.96 -18.68
CA LEU A 50 -6.94 -12.10 -18.23
C LEU A 50 -6.10 -13.13 -17.44
N SER A 51 -5.03 -12.67 -16.78
CA SER A 51 -4.15 -13.53 -15.97
C SER A 51 -4.61 -13.52 -14.51
N GLN A 52 -4.55 -14.67 -13.85
CA GLN A 52 -4.80 -14.79 -12.41
C GLN A 52 -3.50 -15.06 -11.66
N SER A 53 -3.01 -14.12 -10.86
CA SER A 53 -1.90 -14.34 -9.91
C SER A 53 -2.38 -14.95 -8.58
N GLY A 54 -3.70 -15.02 -8.37
CA GLY A 54 -4.30 -15.44 -7.09
C GLY A 54 -4.32 -14.35 -6.02
N VAL A 55 -3.82 -13.15 -6.33
CA VAL A 55 -3.86 -11.98 -5.43
C VAL A 55 -5.12 -11.16 -5.69
N ALA A 56 -5.93 -10.93 -4.66
CA ALA A 56 -7.14 -10.13 -4.76
C ALA A 56 -6.84 -8.62 -4.72
N TYR A 57 -6.19 -8.06 -5.74
CA TYR A 57 -5.72 -6.66 -5.73
C TYR A 57 -6.83 -5.64 -5.40
N PHE A 58 -8.01 -5.79 -6.00
CA PHE A 58 -9.13 -4.85 -5.76
C PHE A 58 -9.68 -4.90 -4.33
N ALA A 59 -9.62 -6.05 -3.65
CA ALA A 59 -10.01 -6.14 -2.24
C ALA A 59 -9.05 -5.36 -1.33
N HIS A 60 -7.75 -5.38 -1.66
CA HIS A 60 -6.74 -4.59 -0.97
C HIS A 60 -6.92 -3.09 -1.21
N THR A 61 -7.18 -2.69 -2.46
CA THR A 61 -7.51 -1.29 -2.81
C THR A 61 -8.75 -0.79 -2.07
N GLY A 62 -9.82 -1.60 -2.02
CA GLY A 62 -11.05 -1.24 -1.30
C GLY A 62 -10.83 -1.06 0.21
N SER A 63 -10.07 -1.98 0.83
CA SER A 63 -9.73 -1.91 2.25
C SER A 63 -8.90 -0.67 2.60
N PHE A 64 -7.99 -0.28 1.71
CA PHE A 64 -7.17 0.93 1.86
C PHE A 64 -8.03 2.19 1.89
N ILE A 65 -8.97 2.32 0.95
CA ILE A 65 -9.85 3.48 0.86
C ILE A 65 -10.77 3.54 2.08
N ALA A 66 -11.35 2.40 2.47
CA ALA A 66 -12.23 2.31 3.63
C ALA A 66 -11.50 2.69 4.93
N GLY A 67 -10.27 2.21 5.14
CA GLY A 67 -9.49 2.53 6.34
C GLY A 67 -8.98 3.96 6.37
N ALA A 68 -8.62 4.54 5.21
CA ALA A 68 -8.28 5.96 5.11
C ALA A 68 -9.49 6.86 5.45
N LEU A 69 -10.68 6.54 4.92
CA LEU A 69 -11.91 7.26 5.22
C LEU A 69 -12.31 7.13 6.70
N ALA A 70 -12.16 5.94 7.28
CA ALA A 70 -12.42 5.73 8.70
C ALA A 70 -11.47 6.50 9.62
N ALA A 71 -10.24 6.80 9.18
CA ALA A 71 -9.29 7.61 9.94
C ALA A 71 -9.58 9.12 9.89
N LEU A 72 -10.43 9.56 8.97
CA LEU A 72 -10.80 10.96 8.77
C LEU A 72 -12.02 11.41 9.60
N VAL A 73 -12.76 10.47 10.20
CA VAL A 73 -14.01 10.70 10.96
C VAL A 73 -13.78 10.32 12.43
#